data_AF-A0A4W5KCP9-F1
#
_entry.id   AF-A0A4W5KCP9-F1
#
_cell.length_a   1.000
_cell.length_b   1.000
_cell.length_c   1.000
_cell.angle_alpha   90.00
_cell.angle_beta   90.00
_cell.angle_gamma   90.00
#
_symmetry.space_group_name_H-M   'P 1'
#
loop_
_entity.id
_entity.type
_entity.pdbx_description
1 polymer ?
#
loop_
_entity_poly.entity_id
_entity_poly.type
_entity_poly.pdbx_seq_one_letter_code
_entity_poly.pdbx_strand_id
1 'polypeptide(L)' 'MEFLLGNPYSTPVGQCLEKATDGGLQAEDWTLNMEICDLINETEDG' A
#
# COMPACT_ATOMS: atom_id res chain seq x y z
N MET A 1 10.90 -1.47 -22.50
CA MET A 1 9.62 -1.33 -21.78
C MET A 1 9.52 -2.56 -20.92
N GLU A 2 9.62 -2.40 -19.61
CA GLU A 2 9.50 -3.52 -18.68
C GLU A 2 8.00 -3.80 -18.48
N PHE A 3 7.58 -5.03 -18.76
CA PHE A 3 6.18 -5.42 -18.66
C PHE A 3 5.95 -6.02 -17.27
N LEU A 4 5.32 -5.26 -16.38
CA LEU A 4 5.02 -5.71 -15.02
C LEU A 4 3.77 -6.61 -15.06
N LEU A 5 3.98 -7.90 -14.78
CA LEU A 5 2.95 -8.95 -14.83
C LEU A 5 2.35 -9.30 -13.46
N GLY A 6 2.84 -8.69 -12.38
CA GLY A 6 2.38 -8.94 -11.01
C GLY A 6 1.17 -8.10 -10.64
N ASN A 7 0.34 -8.61 -9.73
CA ASN A 7 -0.70 -7.80 -9.09
C ASN A 7 -0.01 -6.73 -8.20
N PRO A 8 -0.27 -5.43 -8.42
CA PRO A 8 0.31 -4.36 -7.60
C PRO A 8 0.02 -4.51 -6.09
N TYR A 9 -1.10 -5.14 -5.71
CA TYR A 9 -1.44 -5.37 -4.31
C TYR A 9 -0.76 -6.60 -3.69
N SER A 10 0.11 -7.29 -4.42
CA SER A 10 0.88 -8.42 -3.87
C SER A 10 2.16 -8.00 -3.13
N THR A 11 2.59 -6.74 -3.23
CA THR A 11 3.72 -6.21 -2.44
C THR A 11 3.29 -5.89 -1.01
N PRO A 12 4.21 -5.84 -0.03
CA PRO A 12 3.89 -5.43 1.33
C PRO A 12 3.15 -4.08 1.39
N VAL A 13 3.67 -3.04 0.72
CA VAL A 13 2.98 -1.74 0.64
C VAL A 13 1.65 -1.82 -0.11
N GLY A 14 1.57 -2.65 -1.15
CA GLY A 14 0.38 -2.82 -1.97
C GLY A 14 -0.79 -3.39 -1.17
N GLN A 15 -0.53 -4.34 -0.27
CA GLN A 15 -1.55 -4.90 0.63
C GLN A 15 -2.07 -3.84 1.62
N CYS A 16 -1.19 -2.97 2.13
CA CYS A 16 -1.58 -1.88 3.00
C CYS A 16 -2.41 -0.83 2.25
N LEU A 17 -2.02 -0.48 1.02
CA LEU A 17 -2.76 0.43 0.15
C LEU A 17 -4.16 -0.10 -0.20
N GLU A 18 -4.28 -1.39 -0.53
CA GLU A 18 -5.58 -2.01 -0.83
C GLU A 18 -6.55 -1.85 0.34
N LYS A 19 -6.07 -2.07 1.58
CA LYS A 19 -6.87 -1.89 2.79
C LYS A 19 -7.18 -0.42 3.08
N ALA A 20 -6.20 0.48 2.93
CA ALA A 20 -6.35 1.90 3.23
C ALA A 20 -7.28 2.63 2.25
N THR A 21 -7.53 2.02 1.09
CA THR A 21 -8.37 2.60 0.02
C THR A 21 -9.62 1.78 -0.27
N ASP A 22 -9.95 0.81 0.59
CA ASP A 22 -11.17 0.02 0.46
C ASP A 22 -12.41 0.93 0.49
N GLY A 23 -13.30 0.76 -0.50
CA GLY A 23 -14.49 1.60 -0.66
C GLY A 23 -15.53 1.45 0.45
N GLY A 24 -15.37 0.47 1.35
CA GLY A 24 -16.18 0.29 2.55
C GLY A 24 -15.71 1.13 3.75
N LEU A 25 -14.56 1.80 3.67
CA LEU A 25 -14.10 2.70 4.73
C LEU A 25 -15.03 3.92 4.86
N GLN A 26 -15.42 4.23 6.09
CA GLN A 26 -16.25 5.42 6.37
C GLN A 26 -15.44 6.72 6.38
N ALA A 27 -14.14 6.63 6.65
CA ALA A 27 -13.17 7.71 6.70
C ALA A 27 -11.75 7.14 6.55
N GLU A 28 -10.74 7.99 6.43
CA GLU A 28 -9.35 7.56 6.30
C GLU A 28 -8.85 6.85 7.56
N ASP A 29 -8.19 5.71 7.38
CA ASP A 29 -7.40 5.08 8.45
C ASP A 29 -6.01 5.73 8.51
N TRP A 30 -5.89 6.77 9.34
CA TRP A 30 -4.62 7.47 9.52
C TRP A 30 -3.52 6.62 10.15
N THR A 31 -3.88 5.56 10.89
CA THR A 31 -2.88 4.64 11.44
C THR A 31 -2.24 3.86 10.29
N LEU A 32 -3.07 3.31 9.41
CA LEU A 32 -2.61 2.56 8.24
C LEU A 32 -1.90 3.46 7.23
N ASN A 33 -2.33 4.71 7.07
CA ASN A 33 -1.62 5.69 6.24
C ASN A 33 -0.20 5.98 6.75
N MET A 34 -0.01 6.09 8.06
CA MET A 34 1.33 6.27 8.64
C MET A 34 2.19 5.00 8.47
N GLU A 35 1.60 3.82 8.62
CA GLU A 35 2.30 2.55 8.37
C GLU A 35 2.76 2.42 6.90
N ILE A 36 1.95 2.88 5.94
CA ILE A 36 2.35 2.96 4.53
C ILE A 36 3.55 3.89 4.36
N CYS A 37 3.55 5.06 5.01
CA CYS A 37 4.70 5.97 4.96
C CYS A 37 5.96 5.32 5.55
N ASP A 38 5.84 4.58 6.65
CA ASP A 38 6.96 3.90 7.28
C ASP A 38 7.52 2.80 6.35
N LEU A 39 6.66 1.95 5.76
CA LEU A 39 7.08 0.93 4.79
C LEU A 39 7.83 1.54 3.60
N ILE A 40 7.32 2.64 3.06
CA ILE A 40 7.94 3.33 1.93
C ILE A 40 9.32 3.90 2.30
N ASN A 41 9.45 4.43 3.50
CA ASN A 41 10.69 5.06 3.95
C ASN A 41 11.75 4.05 4.44
N GLU A 42 11.32 2.87 4.89
CA GLU A 42 12.20 1.87 5.53
C GLU A 42 12.56 0.69 4.63
N THR A 43 11.85 0.48 3.50
CA THR A 43 12.11 -0.63 2.58
C THR A 43 12.64 -0.17 1.22
N GLU A 44 13.49 -0.98 0.57
CA GLU A 44 14.11 -0.62 -0.74
C GLU A 44 13.08 -0.53 -1.88
N ASP A 45 12.00 -1.32 -1.81
CA ASP A 45 10.99 -1.41 -2.87
C ASP A 45 9.73 -0.58 -2.60
N GLY A 46 9.64 0.06 -1.43
CA GLY A 46 8.48 0.81 -0.98
C GLY A 46 7.43 -0.03 -0.28
#